data_AF-A0A0E3NVW7-F1
#
_entry.id   AF-A0A0E3NVW7-F1
#
_cell.length_a   1.000
_cell.length_b   1.000
_cell.length_c   1.000
_cell.angle_alpha   90.00
_cell.angle_beta   90.00
_cell.angle_gamma   90.00
#
_symmetry.space_group_name_H-M   'P 1'
#
loop_
_entity.id
_entity.type
_entity.pdbx_description
1 polymer ?
#
loop_
_entity_poly.entity_id
_entity_poly.type
_entity_poly.pdbx_seq_one_letter_code
_entity_poly.pdbx_strand_id
1 'polypeptide(L)' 'METEGKGGFITELPMEAQKILKNTDFPVKRNGIIEQARKSGAIPDILRGLGMLPDKEYNNSEDVAEELHKIYIGVPS' A
#
# COMPACT_ATOMS: atom_id res chain seq x y z
N MET A 1 0.40 26.25 2.78
CA MET A 1 0.08 25.12 1.87
C MET A 1 0.24 23.87 2.70
N GLU A 2 -0.89 23.37 3.16
CA GLU A 2 -0.99 22.22 4.07
C GLU A 2 -0.40 20.98 3.41
N THR A 3 0.70 20.46 3.95
CA THR A 3 1.18 19.10 3.69
C THR A 3 1.01 18.27 4.97
N GLU A 4 -0.10 18.50 5.66
CA GLU A 4 -0.50 17.68 6.80
C GLU A 4 -1.54 16.68 6.27
N GLY A 5 -1.18 15.40 6.14
CA GLY A 5 -2.19 14.37 5.88
C GLY A 5 -1.77 13.10 5.13
N LYS A 6 -0.68 13.09 4.34
CA LYS A 6 -0.36 11.92 3.48
C LYS A 6 0.60 10.89 4.10
N GLY A 7 1.45 11.31 5.05
CA GLY A 7 2.36 10.39 5.75
C GLY A 7 1.69 9.49 6.80
N GLY A 8 0.49 9.85 7.27
CA GLY A 8 -0.22 9.11 8.33
C GLY A 8 -0.60 7.69 7.92
N PHE A 9 -1.10 7.54 6.70
CA PHE A 9 -1.59 6.25 6.19
C PHE A 9 -0.52 5.16 6.21
N ILE A 10 0.74 5.50 5.87
CA ILE A 10 1.84 4.53 5.88
C ILE A 10 2.05 3.98 7.28
N THR A 11 2.02 4.84 8.31
CA THR A 11 2.25 4.40 9.70
C THR A 11 1.13 3.54 10.26
N GLU A 12 -0.08 3.67 9.72
CA GLU A 12 -1.26 2.87 10.09
C GLU A 12 -1.31 1.51 9.39
N LEU A 13 -0.48 1.30 8.37
CA LEU A 13 -0.38 0.00 7.72
C LEU A 13 0.38 -1.00 8.60
N PRO A 14 0.13 -2.31 8.41
CA PRO A 14 0.97 -3.36 8.98
C PRO A 14 2.45 -3.19 8.57
N MET A 15 3.37 -3.54 9.48
CA MET A 15 4.82 -3.32 9.30
C MET A 15 5.38 -3.97 8.03
N GLU A 16 4.83 -5.10 7.60
CA GLU A 16 5.19 -5.74 6.32
C GLU A 16 4.84 -4.87 5.12
N ALA A 17 3.63 -4.32 5.05
CA ALA A 17 3.23 -3.42 3.98
C ALA A 17 4.12 -2.17 3.96
N GLN A 18 4.43 -1.59 5.13
CA GLN A 18 5.37 -0.48 5.22
C GLN A 18 6.74 -0.82 4.63
N LYS A 19 7.29 -2.01 4.94
CA LYS A 19 8.58 -2.47 4.42
C LYS A 19 8.56 -2.70 2.91
N ILE A 20 7.47 -3.29 2.40
CA ILE A 20 7.27 -3.54 0.97
C ILE A 20 7.28 -2.21 0.24
N LEU A 21 6.42 -1.26 0.65
CA LEU A 21 6.32 0.06 0.04
C LEU A 21 7.64 0.84 0.10
N LYS A 22 8.38 0.74 1.21
CA LYS A 22 9.69 1.39 1.35
C LYS A 22 10.76 0.79 0.42
N ASN A 23 10.66 -0.48 0.07
CA ASN A 23 11.57 -1.14 -0.88
C ASN A 23 11.04 -1.08 -2.32
N THR A 24 9.87 -0.48 -2.56
CA THR A 24 9.30 -0.35 -3.90
C THR A 24 9.84 0.89 -4.58
N ASP A 25 10.38 0.69 -5.77
CA ASP A 25 10.75 1.78 -6.66
C ASP A 25 9.48 2.27 -7.38
N PHE A 26 9.20 3.57 -7.28
CA PHE A 26 8.04 4.19 -7.89
C PHE A 26 8.46 5.00 -9.14
N PRO A 27 7.64 5.04 -10.20
CA PRO A 27 6.27 4.55 -10.28
C PRO A 27 6.14 3.03 -10.43
N VAL A 28 5.10 2.47 -9.82
CA VAL A 28 4.85 1.02 -9.82
C VAL A 28 3.38 0.72 -10.09
N LYS A 29 3.10 -0.35 -10.81
CA LYS A 29 1.72 -0.85 -10.96
C LYS A 29 1.33 -1.74 -9.79
N ARG A 30 0.04 -1.82 -9.49
CA ARG A 30 -0.52 -2.76 -8.51
C ARG A 30 0.12 -4.15 -8.56
N ASN A 31 0.22 -4.74 -9.75
CA ASN A 31 0.77 -6.07 -9.92
C ASN A 31 2.24 -6.16 -9.48
N GLY A 32 3.04 -5.13 -9.76
CA GLY A 32 4.44 -5.06 -9.31
C GLY A 32 4.56 -5.00 -7.79
N ILE A 33 3.65 -4.30 -7.11
CA ILE A 33 3.61 -4.27 -5.64
C ILE A 33 3.26 -5.66 -5.08
N ILE A 34 2.29 -6.36 -5.67
CA ILE A 34 1.90 -7.72 -5.28
C ILE A 34 3.07 -8.70 -5.50
N GLU A 35 3.75 -8.62 -6.63
CA GLU A 35 4.93 -9.43 -6.90
C GLU A 35 6.04 -9.18 -5.89
N GLN A 36 6.29 -7.92 -5.55
CA GLN A 36 7.29 -7.55 -4.56
C GLN A 36 6.92 -8.02 -3.15
N ALA A 37 5.65 -7.88 -2.76
CA ALA A 37 5.12 -8.42 -1.53
C ALA A 37 5.31 -9.94 -1.45
N ARG A 38 4.98 -10.64 -2.53
CA ARG A 38 5.13 -12.09 -2.62
C ARG A 38 6.59 -12.53 -2.54
N LYS A 39 7.51 -11.79 -3.19
CA LYS A 39 8.97 -12.02 -3.08
C LYS A 39 9.50 -11.74 -1.69
N SER A 40 8.94 -10.75 -0.99
CA SER A 40 9.28 -10.42 0.39
C SER A 40 8.72 -11.41 1.42
N GLY A 41 7.91 -12.39 0.99
CA GLY A 41 7.26 -13.35 1.89
C GLY A 41 6.07 -12.76 2.65
N ALA A 42 5.39 -11.77 2.07
CA ALA A 42 4.23 -11.14 2.69
C ALA A 42 3.13 -12.15 3.00
N ILE A 43 2.51 -12.00 4.17
CA ILE A 43 1.41 -12.88 4.58
C ILE A 43 0.20 -12.76 3.61
N PRO A 44 -0.65 -13.80 3.52
CA PRO A 44 -1.79 -13.82 2.61
C PRO A 44 -2.77 -12.65 2.79
N ASP A 45 -2.91 -12.15 4.01
CA ASP A 45 -3.77 -11.01 4.33
C ASP A 45 -3.28 -9.73 3.64
N ILE A 46 -1.96 -9.49 3.67
CA ILE A 46 -1.32 -8.38 2.96
C ILE A 46 -1.51 -8.50 1.45
N LEU A 47 -1.28 -9.69 0.92
CA LEU A 47 -1.45 -9.96 -0.51
C LEU A 47 -2.90 -9.76 -0.96
N ARG A 48 -3.87 -10.11 -0.11
CA ARG A 48 -5.29 -9.87 -0.37
C ARG A 48 -5.60 -8.38 -0.40
N GLY A 49 -5.13 -7.60 0.58
CA GLY A 49 -5.29 -6.15 0.59
C GLY A 49 -4.67 -5.49 -0.65
N LEU A 50 -3.46 -5.90 -1.02
CA LEU A 50 -2.79 -5.43 -2.24
C LEU A 50 -3.52 -5.84 -3.52
N GLY A 51 -4.16 -7.01 -3.53
CA GLY A 51 -4.98 -7.50 -4.65
C GLY A 51 -6.28 -6.71 -4.86
N MET A 52 -6.82 -6.13 -3.78
CA MET A 52 -8.02 -5.30 -3.81
C MET A 52 -7.77 -3.87 -4.28
N LEU A 53 -6.50 -3.46 -4.37
CA LEU A 53 -6.13 -2.15 -4.91
C LEU A 53 -6.63 -1.97 -6.35
N PRO A 54 -6.98 -0.72 -6.74
CA PRO A 54 -7.30 -0.43 -8.13
C PRO A 54 -6.10 -0.73 -9.04
N ASP A 55 -6.40 -1.22 -10.25
CA ASP A 55 -5.38 -1.44 -11.27
C ASP A 55 -4.96 -0.11 -11.89
N LYS A 56 -4.11 0.62 -11.16
CA LYS A 56 -3.51 1.88 -11.58
C LYS A 56 -2.02 1.88 -11.31
N GLU A 57 -1.34 2.86 -11.91
CA GLU A 57 0.04 3.17 -11.60
C GLU A 57 0.08 4.11 -10.39
N TYR A 58 0.88 3.74 -9.41
CA TYR A 58 1.12 4.48 -8.20
C TYR A 58 2.45 5.22 -8.34
N ASN A 59 2.45 6.52 -8.10
CA ASN A 59 3.63 7.38 -8.23
C ASN A 59 4.48 7.43 -6.96
N ASN A 60 3.92 7.03 -5.83
CA ASN A 60 4.55 7.11 -4.52
C ASN A 60 3.89 6.13 -3.54
N SER A 61 4.61 5.80 -2.47
CA SER A 61 4.15 4.87 -1.43
C SER A 61 2.90 5.34 -0.69
N GLU A 62 2.69 6.65 -0.57
CA GLU A 62 1.53 7.20 0.14
C GLU A 62 0.23 6.95 -0.64
N ASP A 63 0.27 7.00 -1.98
CA ASP A 63 -0.92 6.73 -2.81
C ASP A 63 -1.37 5.27 -2.66
N VAL A 64 -0.43 4.35 -2.52
CA VAL A 64 -0.73 2.94 -2.20
C VAL A 64 -1.26 2.81 -0.77
N ALA A 65 -0.64 3.52 0.18
CA ALA A 65 -0.96 3.38 1.58
C ALA A 65 -2.35 3.92 1.93
N GLU A 66 -2.76 5.04 1.31
CA GLU A 66 -4.11 5.58 1.44
C GLU A 66 -5.16 4.56 0.97
N GLU A 67 -4.94 3.94 -0.19
CA GLU A 67 -5.87 2.95 -0.74
C GLU A 67 -5.90 1.67 0.11
N LEU A 68 -4.75 1.19 0.57
CA LEU A 68 -4.67 0.07 1.50
C LEU A 68 -5.38 0.38 2.81
N HIS A 69 -5.18 1.57 3.38
CA HIS A 69 -5.82 1.99 4.61
C HIS A 69 -7.35 1.94 4.48
N LYS A 70 -7.90 2.43 3.36
CA LYS A 70 -9.35 2.32 3.07
C LYS A 70 -9.83 0.86 3.01
N ILE A 71 -9.00 -0.05 2.47
CA ILE A 71 -9.31 -1.48 2.36
C ILE A 71 -9.28 -2.17 3.74
N TYR A 72 -8.27 -1.90 4.57
CA TYR A 72 -8.12 -2.56 5.88
C TYR A 72 -9.11 -2.06 6.93
N ILE A 73 -9.29 -0.75 7.01
CA ILE A 73 -10.08 -0.14 8.09
C ILE A 73 -11.55 -0.12 7.71
N GLY A 74 -11.86 -0.13 6.41
CA GLY A 74 -13.20 0.07 5.90
C GLY A 74 -13.62 1.52 6.17
N VAL A 75 -14.12 2.22 5.15
CA VAL A 75 -14.84 3.46 5.41
C VAL A 75 -16.00 3.10 6.35
N PRO A 76 -16.10 3.65 7.58
CA PRO A 76 -17.31 3.46 8.36
C PRO A 76 -18.47 4.00 7.52
N SER A 77 -19.46 3.12 7.27
CA SER A 77 -20.69 3.46 6.54
C SER A 77 -21.50 4.52 7.28
#